data_AF-A0A0H5C4E5-F1
#
_entry.id   AF-A0A0H5C4E5-F1
#
_cell.length_a   1.000
_cell.length_b   1.000
_cell.length_c   1.000
_cell.angle_alpha   90.00
_cell.angle_beta   90.00
_cell.angle_gamma   90.00
#
_symmetry.space_group_name_H-M   'P 1'
#
loop_
_entity.id
_entity.type
_entity.pdbx_description
1 polymer ?
#
loop_
_entity_poly.entity_id
_entity_poly.type
_entity_poly.pdbx_seq_one_letter_code
_entity_poly.pdbx_strand_id
1 'polypeptide(L)'
;MFRFVARRTLFTSSILRNSTAQATTATTASNAAKETAASTVTVKSSCKAGTSLNLKVKKSGEDPVALEDSEYPEWLWTVLDPKAQQAKLDSDPAKKAKKEMRLRNKKKIKMNNFIAQM
;
A
#
# COMPACT_ATOMS: atom_id res chain seq x y z
N MET A 1 -8.35 -51.25 25.10
CA MET A 1 -8.41 -51.55 23.65
C MET A 1 -8.49 -50.22 22.90
N PHE A 2 -7.34 -49.70 22.46
CA PHE A 2 -7.20 -48.37 21.88
C PHE A 2 -7.69 -48.36 20.42
N ARG A 3 -8.62 -47.46 20.08
CA ARG A 3 -9.08 -47.25 18.71
C ARG A 3 -8.08 -46.36 17.96
N PHE A 4 -7.43 -46.94 16.97
CA PHE A 4 -6.45 -46.34 16.09
C PHE A 4 -7.14 -45.34 15.14
N VAL A 5 -6.73 -44.07 15.17
CA VAL A 5 -7.20 -43.03 14.25
C VAL A 5 -6.46 -43.18 12.92
N ALA A 6 -7.12 -43.69 11.90
CA ALA A 6 -6.59 -43.75 10.54
C ALA A 6 -6.80 -42.40 9.83
N ARG A 7 -5.84 -41.47 9.95
CA ARG A 7 -5.75 -40.30 9.06
C ARG A 7 -5.10 -40.74 7.75
N ARG A 8 -5.93 -41.04 6.75
CA ARG A 8 -5.47 -41.32 5.39
C ARG A 8 -4.80 -40.08 4.79
N THR A 9 -3.62 -40.35 4.25
CA THR A 9 -2.68 -39.45 3.58
C THR A 9 -3.27 -38.79 2.34
N LEU A 10 -2.89 -37.54 2.12
CA LEU A 10 -2.98 -36.85 0.82
C LEU A 10 -1.96 -37.50 -0.14
N PHE A 11 -2.25 -37.59 -1.44
CA PHE A 11 -1.32 -37.36 -2.58
C PHE A 11 -2.00 -37.72 -3.93
N THR A 12 -2.32 -36.71 -4.74
CA THR A 12 -1.80 -36.39 -6.09
C THR A 12 -1.99 -37.42 -7.21
N SER A 13 -2.65 -37.00 -8.29
CA SER A 13 -2.20 -37.31 -9.65
C SER A 13 -2.45 -36.12 -10.58
N SER A 14 -1.52 -36.00 -11.51
CA SER A 14 -1.16 -34.84 -12.33
C SER A 14 -1.87 -34.79 -13.69
N ILE A 15 -2.18 -33.56 -14.12
CA ILE A 15 -1.94 -32.91 -15.43
C ILE A 15 -2.19 -33.73 -16.71
N LEU A 16 -2.98 -33.17 -17.64
CA LEU A 16 -2.55 -32.75 -19.00
C LEU A 16 -3.76 -32.29 -19.83
N ARG A 17 -3.67 -31.07 -20.40
CA ARG A 17 -4.00 -30.77 -21.82
C ARG A 17 -3.60 -29.34 -22.17
N ASN A 18 -2.92 -29.24 -23.30
CA ASN A 18 -2.27 -28.08 -23.90
C ASN A 18 -3.13 -27.60 -25.08
N SER A 19 -3.31 -26.28 -25.32
CA SER A 19 -3.46 -25.75 -26.69
C SER A 19 -3.47 -24.20 -26.77
N THR A 20 -2.43 -23.68 -27.43
CA THR A 20 -2.39 -22.65 -28.51
C THR A 20 -3.08 -21.28 -28.39
N ALA A 21 -2.21 -20.27 -28.24
CA ALA A 21 -2.02 -19.04 -29.05
C ALA A 21 -3.19 -18.06 -29.34
N GLN A 22 -2.96 -16.77 -29.05
CA GLN A 22 -2.78 -15.71 -30.05
C GLN A 22 -2.40 -14.35 -29.41
N ALA A 23 -1.62 -13.57 -30.17
CA ALA A 23 -1.03 -12.29 -29.81
C ALA A 23 -1.83 -11.11 -30.40
N THR A 24 -1.86 -9.95 -29.73
CA THR A 24 -2.13 -8.65 -30.36
C THR A 24 -1.46 -7.47 -29.62
N THR A 25 -0.53 -6.85 -30.37
CA THR A 25 -0.30 -5.40 -30.55
C THR A 25 -0.06 -4.46 -29.36
N ALA A 26 1.15 -3.89 -29.38
CA ALA A 26 1.59 -2.70 -28.67
C ALA A 26 0.89 -1.42 -29.18
N THR A 27 0.69 -0.45 -28.26
CA THR A 27 0.71 0.99 -28.60
C THR A 27 1.35 1.77 -27.46
N THR A 28 2.46 2.42 -27.79
CA THR A 28 3.31 3.23 -26.93
C THR A 28 2.89 4.70 -27.01
N ALA A 29 2.77 5.31 -25.84
CA ALA A 29 2.92 6.72 -25.46
C ALA A 29 2.74 7.87 -26.48
N SER A 30 1.95 8.87 -26.06
CA SER A 30 2.48 10.23 -25.86
C SER A 30 1.53 11.00 -24.95
N ASN A 31 2.02 11.47 -23.79
CA ASN A 31 1.29 12.45 -23.01
C ASN A 31 2.23 13.61 -22.68
N ALA A 32 1.73 14.80 -23.02
CA ALA A 32 2.48 16.01 -23.26
C ALA A 32 3.21 16.54 -22.01
N ALA A 33 4.48 16.87 -22.21
CA ALA A 33 5.25 17.68 -21.28
C ALA A 33 4.77 19.14 -21.36
N LYS A 34 4.23 19.64 -20.25
CA LYS A 34 4.11 21.07 -20.00
C LYS A 34 5.00 21.41 -18.81
N GLU A 35 6.21 21.86 -19.12
CA GLU A 35 7.13 22.46 -18.19
C GLU A 35 6.66 23.89 -17.88
N THR A 36 6.35 24.15 -16.62
CA THR A 36 6.42 25.50 -16.06
C THR A 36 7.31 25.39 -14.83
N ALA A 37 8.56 25.83 -15.02
CA ALA A 37 9.52 26.07 -13.97
C ALA A 37 8.97 27.16 -13.03
N ALA A 38 8.45 26.73 -11.89
CA ALA A 38 8.28 27.57 -10.72
C ALA A 38 9.30 27.10 -9.69
N SER A 39 10.19 28.01 -9.30
CA SER A 39 11.14 27.85 -8.19
C SER A 39 10.41 27.24 -6.98
N THR A 40 10.67 25.96 -6.73
CA THR A 40 10.05 25.17 -5.68
C THR A 40 10.55 25.62 -4.32
N VAL A 41 9.92 26.66 -3.76
CA VAL A 41 9.79 26.73 -2.31
C VAL A 41 9.03 25.46 -1.94
N THR A 42 9.70 24.50 -1.28
CA THR A 42 9.05 23.25 -0.86
C THR A 42 7.96 23.62 0.14
N VAL A 43 6.75 23.81 -0.37
CA VAL A 43 5.54 23.99 0.42
C VAL A 43 5.35 22.70 1.19
N LYS A 44 5.74 22.70 2.48
CA LYS A 44 5.69 21.51 3.35
C LYS A 44 4.24 21.12 3.64
N SER A 45 3.37 22.11 3.85
CA SER A 45 1.94 21.91 4.06
C SER A 45 1.09 22.55 2.96
N SER A 46 0.02 21.87 2.58
CA SER A 46 -0.97 22.41 1.64
C SER A 46 -1.94 23.41 2.30
N CYS A 47 -2.03 23.41 3.63
CA CYS A 47 -2.98 24.21 4.40
C CYS A 47 -2.26 25.37 5.08
N LYS A 48 -2.75 26.60 4.88
CA LYS A 48 -2.20 27.78 5.56
C LYS A 48 -2.54 27.75 7.05
N ALA A 49 -1.65 28.28 7.89
CA ALA A 49 -1.93 28.54 9.29
C ALA A 49 -3.20 29.38 9.43
N GLY A 50 -4.02 29.09 10.45
CA GLY A 50 -5.30 29.75 10.69
C GLY A 50 -6.52 29.15 9.98
N THR A 51 -6.34 28.08 9.20
CA THR A 51 -7.48 27.42 8.53
C THR A 51 -8.31 26.64 9.55
N SER A 52 -9.60 26.98 9.71
CA SER A 52 -10.52 26.20 10.55
C SER A 52 -10.79 24.83 9.95
N LEU A 53 -10.55 23.77 10.71
CA LEU A 53 -10.76 22.39 10.30
C LEU A 53 -12.07 21.87 10.91
N ASN A 54 -13.01 21.46 10.06
CA ASN A 54 -14.29 20.87 10.48
C ASN A 54 -14.08 19.43 10.99
N LEU A 55 -13.48 19.31 12.18
CA LEU A 55 -13.11 18.04 12.85
C LEU A 55 -13.88 17.82 14.16
N LYS A 56 -14.84 18.70 14.46
CA LYS A 56 -15.61 18.64 15.69
C LYS A 56 -16.59 17.47 15.69
N VAL A 57 -16.37 16.53 16.61
CA VAL A 57 -17.26 15.38 16.83
C VAL A 57 -18.22 15.63 18.00
N LYS A 58 -17.81 16.39 19.02
CA LYS A 58 -18.62 16.70 20.21
C LYS A 58 -19.34 18.03 20.03
N LYS A 59 -20.55 18.18 20.57
CA LYS A 59 -21.32 19.44 20.48
C LYS A 59 -20.68 20.60 21.26
N SER A 60 -20.05 20.30 22.39
CA SER A 60 -19.21 21.24 23.15
C SER A 60 -17.76 21.17 22.66
N GLY A 61 -17.26 22.31 22.18
CA GLY A 61 -15.90 22.45 21.64
C GLY A 61 -15.87 23.40 20.44
N GLU A 62 -14.76 24.13 20.29
CA GLU A 62 -14.46 24.93 19.11
C GLU A 62 -13.80 24.06 18.03
N ASP A 63 -13.89 24.48 16.77
CA ASP A 63 -13.23 23.79 15.67
C ASP A 63 -11.71 24.00 15.76
N PRO A 64 -10.89 22.93 15.73
CA PRO A 64 -9.45 23.09 15.80
C PRO A 64 -8.95 23.83 14.57
N VAL A 65 -8.15 24.86 14.81
CA VAL A 65 -7.54 25.69 13.78
C VAL A 65 -6.16 25.13 13.44
N ALA A 66 -5.80 25.12 12.15
CA ALA A 66 -4.46 24.73 11.71
C ALA A 66 -3.41 25.70 12.30
N LEU A 67 -2.41 25.14 12.97
CA LEU A 67 -1.28 25.89 13.51
C LEU A 67 -0.20 26.08 12.42
N GLU A 68 0.90 26.74 12.76
CA GLU A 68 2.05 26.90 11.87
C GLU A 68 2.82 25.57 11.68
N ASP A 69 3.46 25.38 10.52
CA ASP A 69 4.15 24.13 10.16
C ASP A 69 5.25 23.72 11.17
N SER A 70 5.82 24.70 11.88
CA SER A 70 6.90 24.49 12.85
C SER A 70 6.42 23.99 14.22
N GLU A 71 5.14 24.18 14.55
CA GLU A 71 4.56 23.72 15.81
C GLU A 71 4.17 22.24 15.74
N TYR A 72 4.05 21.70 14.52
CA TYR A 72 3.81 20.28 14.32
C TYR A 72 5.09 19.47 14.50
N PRO A 73 5.00 18.28 15.12
CA PRO A 73 6.15 17.40 15.27
C PRO A 73 6.78 16.99 13.93
N GLU A 74 8.10 16.85 13.91
CA GLU A 74 8.87 16.51 12.70
C GLU A 74 8.46 15.17 12.05
N TRP A 75 7.93 14.22 12.84
CA TRP A 75 7.52 12.92 12.31
C TRP A 75 6.40 13.05 11.27
N LEU A 76 5.55 14.09 11.35
CA LEU A 76 4.41 14.31 10.45
C LEU A 76 4.84 14.42 8.99
N TRP A 77 5.95 15.14 8.76
CA TRP A 77 6.46 15.42 7.42
C TRP A 77 7.09 14.18 6.77
N THR A 78 7.63 13.27 7.59
CA THR A 78 8.28 12.04 7.09
C THR A 78 7.30 10.91 6.75
N VAL A 79 6.01 11.02 7.08
CA VAL A 79 5.02 9.94 6.92
C VAL A 79 4.77 9.58 5.45
N LEU A 80 4.72 10.60 4.58
CA LEU A 80 4.42 10.42 3.16
C LEU A 80 5.68 10.10 2.34
N ASP A 81 6.87 10.31 2.91
CA ASP A 81 8.13 10.08 2.23
C ASP A 81 8.44 8.57 2.11
N PRO A 82 8.40 8.01 0.88
CA PRO A 82 8.61 6.58 0.69
C PRO A 82 10.02 6.15 1.08
N LYS A 83 11.01 7.04 0.91
CA LYS A 83 12.42 6.79 1.30
C LYS A 83 12.57 6.73 2.82
N ALA A 84 11.97 7.67 3.55
CA ALA A 84 12.01 7.67 5.01
C ALA A 84 11.32 6.42 5.58
N GLN A 85 10.18 6.04 5.00
CA GLN A 85 9.46 4.84 5.42
C GLN A 85 10.23 3.54 5.12
N GLN A 86 10.97 3.47 4.01
CA GLN A 86 11.86 2.35 3.69
C GLN A 86 13.01 2.26 4.68
N ALA A 87 13.70 3.37 4.97
CA ALA A 87 14.77 3.41 5.95
C ALA A 87 14.31 2.94 7.35
N LYS A 88 13.10 3.35 7.78
CA LYS A 88 12.49 2.86 9.03
C LYS A 88 12.20 1.36 9.01
N LEU A 89 11.85 0.79 7.86
CA LEU A 89 11.63 -0.65 7.72
C LEU A 89 12.95 -1.43 7.67
N ASP A 90 13.99 -0.87 7.06
CA ASP A 90 15.31 -1.50 7.02
C ASP A 90 15.96 -1.52 8.40
N SER A 91 15.66 -0.53 9.25
CA SER A 91 16.11 -0.52 10.65
C SER A 91 15.45 -1.60 11.53
N ASP A 92 14.27 -2.11 11.15
CA ASP A 92 13.51 -3.09 11.92
C ASP A 92 13.19 -4.34 11.06
N PRO A 93 14.07 -5.36 11.10
CA PRO A 93 13.93 -6.54 10.24
C PRO A 93 12.64 -7.33 10.52
N ALA A 94 12.14 -7.31 11.76
CA ALA A 94 10.90 -8.00 12.11
C ALA A 94 9.67 -7.32 11.46
N LYS A 95 9.61 -5.99 11.49
CA LYS A 95 8.55 -5.24 10.78
C LYS A 95 8.62 -5.43 9.27
N LYS A 96 9.82 -5.46 8.69
CA LYS A 96 10.03 -5.73 7.26
C LYS A 96 9.52 -7.12 6.87
N ALA A 97 9.93 -8.16 7.59
CA ALA A 97 9.47 -9.53 7.34
C ALA A 97 7.93 -9.67 7.44
N LYS A 98 7.30 -9.01 8.42
CA LYS A 98 5.83 -9.00 8.56
C LYS A 98 5.14 -8.31 7.38
N LYS A 99 5.70 -7.21 6.86
CA LYS A 99 5.18 -6.51 5.68
C LYS A 99 5.27 -7.39 4.43
N GLU A 100 6.39 -8.07 4.22
CA GLU A 100 6.60 -8.99 3.09
C GLU A 100 5.66 -10.20 3.15
N MET A 101 5.47 -10.80 4.32
CA MET A 101 4.50 -11.88 4.55
C MET A 101 3.09 -11.46 4.15
N ARG A 102 2.63 -10.28 4.59
CA ARG A 102 1.32 -9.73 4.22
C ARG A 102 1.21 -9.50 2.72
N LEU A 103 2.27 -9.00 2.08
CA LEU A 103 2.30 -8.78 0.63
C LEU A 103 2.20 -10.10 -0.15
N ARG A 104 2.96 -11.13 0.25
CA ARG A 104 2.90 -12.47 -0.35
C ARG A 104 1.51 -13.09 -0.21
N ASN A 105 0.90 -12.98 0.97
CA ASN A 105 -0.44 -13.50 1.20
C ASN A 105 -1.49 -12.77 0.33
N LYS A 106 -1.43 -11.43 0.25
CA LYS A 106 -2.30 -10.66 -0.65
C LYS A 106 -2.16 -11.10 -2.11
N LYS A 107 -0.94 -11.30 -2.60
CA LYS A 107 -0.66 -11.78 -3.97
C LYS A 107 -1.25 -13.17 -4.20
N LYS A 108 -1.04 -14.10 -3.26
CA LYS A 108 -1.59 -15.46 -3.32
C LYS A 108 -3.12 -15.46 -3.38
N ILE A 109 -3.78 -14.68 -2.52
CA ILE A 109 -5.24 -14.57 -2.52
C ILE A 109 -5.76 -14.00 -3.84
N LYS A 110 -5.14 -12.91 -4.34
CA LYS A 110 -5.53 -12.33 -5.63
C LYS A 110 -5.37 -13.32 -6.79
N MET A 111 -4.28 -14.08 -6.82
CA MET A 111 -4.03 -15.10 -7.83
C MET A 111 -5.05 -16.24 -7.74
N ASN A 112 -5.34 -16.74 -6.54
CA ASN A 112 -6.34 -17.79 -6.34
C ASN A 112 -7.74 -17.33 -6.77
N ASN A 113 -8.13 -16.10 -6.42
CA ASN A 113 -9.41 -15.53 -6.83
C ASN A 113 -9.49 -15.34 -8.35
N PHE A 114 -8.38 -14.92 -8.98
CA PHE A 114 -8.31 -14.81 -10.44
C PHE A 114 -8.50 -16.18 -11.12
N ILE A 115 -7.84 -17.23 -10.65
CA ILE A 115 -7.97 -18.59 -11.19
C ILE A 115 -9.36 -19.18 -10.94
N ALA A 116 -10.01 -18.82 -9.82
CA ALA A 116 -11.37 -19.28 -9.54
C ALA A 116 -12.46 -18.59 -10.37
N GLN A 117 -12.16 -17.42 -10.95
CA GLN A 117 -13.11 -16.64 -11.76
C GLN A 117 -13.00 -16.95 -13.27
N MET A 118 -11.89 -17.51 -13.73
CA MET A 118 -11.75 -18.04 -15.10
C MET A 118 -12.29 -19.45 -15.20
#